data_AF-A0A1G1NCM1-F1
#
_entry.id   AF-A0A1G1NCM1-F1
#
_cell.length_a   1.000
_cell.length_b   1.000
_cell.length_c   1.000
_cell.angle_alpha   90.00
_cell.angle_beta   90.00
_cell.angle_gamma   90.00
#
_symmetry.space_group_name_H-M   'P 1'
#
loop_
_entity.id
_entity.type
_entity.pdbx_description
1 polymer ?
#
loop_
_entity_poly.entity_id
_entity_poly.type
_entity_poly.pdbx_seq_one_letter_code
_entity_poly.pdbx_strand_id
1 'polypeptide(L)'
;MSLYAKVQKKYFFILSLLVLLGCGQSGSLSGDQVCLKEKCIAVEVVYKQKDVVRGLQFRTSLPDDHGMLFVFAESAPRSFWMKDTFIPLDMIWLDYARRVVHIEENVPPCRQDPCPRYAPA
;
A
#
# COMPACT_ATOMS: atom_id res chain seq x y z
N MET A 1 -8.78 -1.47 60.54
CA MET A 1 -10.10 -1.50 59.85
C MET A 1 -10.63 -0.07 59.85
N SER A 2 -10.88 0.64 58.74
CA SER A 2 -11.30 0.21 57.41
C SER A 2 -10.84 1.26 56.39
N LEU A 3 -9.89 0.85 55.55
CA LEU A 3 -9.33 1.59 54.41
C LEU A 3 -10.25 1.59 53.17
N TYR A 4 -11.46 1.05 53.26
CA TYR A 4 -12.31 0.75 52.10
C TYR A 4 -13.48 1.73 51.85
N ALA A 5 -14.01 2.43 52.86
CA ALA A 5 -15.38 2.95 52.74
C ALA A 5 -15.55 4.39 52.17
N LYS A 6 -14.54 5.27 52.21
CA LYS A 6 -14.69 6.66 51.68
C LYS A 6 -13.88 6.97 50.43
N VAL A 7 -13.20 5.95 49.92
CA VAL A 7 -12.70 5.85 48.55
C VAL A 7 -13.81 6.29 47.57
N GLN A 8 -15.05 5.85 47.75
CA GLN A 8 -16.20 6.13 46.87
C GLN A 8 -16.47 7.61 46.55
N LYS A 9 -16.28 8.53 47.51
CA LYS A 9 -16.60 9.95 47.30
C LYS A 9 -15.58 10.68 46.42
N LYS A 10 -14.35 10.16 46.34
CA LYS A 10 -13.27 10.75 45.51
C LYS A 10 -13.40 10.37 44.04
N TYR A 11 -14.02 9.22 43.75
CA TYR A 11 -14.32 8.76 42.38
C TYR A 11 -15.54 9.43 41.76
N PHE A 12 -16.36 10.16 42.53
CA PHE A 12 -17.37 11.04 41.94
C PHE A 12 -16.74 12.24 41.20
N PHE A 13 -15.53 12.64 41.60
CA PHE A 13 -14.71 13.61 40.88
C PHE A 13 -14.15 13.06 39.54
N ILE A 14 -14.38 11.78 39.24
CA ILE A 14 -13.88 11.09 38.04
C ILE A 14 -14.97 11.05 36.93
N LEU A 15 -16.20 11.50 37.18
CA LEU A 15 -17.29 11.44 36.19
C LEU A 15 -17.40 12.66 35.24
N SER A 16 -16.49 13.63 35.29
CA SER A 16 -16.46 14.75 34.32
C SER A 16 -15.26 14.70 33.36
N LEU A 17 -14.43 13.65 33.43
CA LEU A 17 -13.32 13.38 32.52
C LEU A 17 -13.72 12.35 31.45
N LEU A 18 -14.87 12.56 30.80
CA LEU A 18 -15.24 11.86 29.57
C LEU A 18 -15.59 12.87 28.48
N VAL A 19 -14.73 13.87 28.32
CA VAL A 19 -14.68 14.64 27.07
C VAL A 19 -14.12 13.70 26.02
N LEU A 20 -15.04 13.00 25.37
CA LEU A 20 -14.90 12.40 24.05
C LEU A 20 -14.49 13.48 23.05
N LEU A 21 -13.20 13.79 23.01
CA LEU A 21 -12.55 14.38 21.84
C LEU A 21 -11.36 13.50 21.49
N GLY A 22 -11.66 12.22 21.24
CA GLY A 22 -10.89 11.47 20.29
C GLY A 22 -11.10 12.09 18.92
N CYS A 23 -10.33 13.12 18.57
CA CYS A 23 -10.05 13.39 17.18
C CYS A 23 -9.27 12.18 16.68
N GLY A 24 -9.96 11.27 15.99
CA GLY A 24 -9.32 10.29 15.14
C GLY A 24 -8.38 11.05 14.22
N GLN A 25 -7.07 10.88 14.44
CA GLN A 25 -6.08 11.36 13.52
C GLN A 25 -6.21 10.49 12.28
N SER A 26 -7.05 10.91 11.34
CA SER A 26 -6.93 10.49 9.96
C SER A 26 -5.57 11.01 9.51
N GLY A 27 -4.54 10.19 9.71
CA GLY A 27 -3.19 10.46 9.24
C GLY A 27 -3.25 10.63 7.74
N SER A 28 -3.33 11.88 7.29
CA SER A 28 -3.16 12.24 5.89
C SER A 28 -1.70 11.98 5.56
N LEU A 29 -1.39 10.78 5.07
CA LEU A 29 -0.10 10.44 4.52
C LEU A 29 0.14 11.37 3.32
N SER A 30 1.05 12.33 3.51
CA SER A 30 1.44 13.37 2.53
C SER A 30 2.28 12.80 1.37
N GLY A 31 1.80 11.73 0.73
CA GLY A 31 2.48 11.07 -0.39
C GLY A 31 1.52 10.79 -1.55
N ASP A 32 2.07 10.41 -2.71
CA ASP A 32 1.26 9.94 -3.84
C ASP A 32 0.52 8.66 -3.42
N GLN A 33 -0.80 8.61 -3.66
CA GLN A 33 -1.64 7.47 -3.31
C GLN A 33 -2.57 7.08 -4.45
N VAL A 34 -2.84 5.79 -4.56
CA VAL A 34 -3.86 5.22 -5.44
C VAL A 34 -4.91 4.54 -4.57
N CYS A 35 -6.17 4.98 -4.68
CA CYS A 35 -7.27 4.40 -3.93
C CYS A 35 -8.16 3.53 -4.83
N LEU A 36 -8.39 2.30 -4.39
CA LEU A 36 -9.29 1.31 -4.99
C LEU A 36 -10.43 1.07 -4.00
N LYS A 37 -11.59 1.68 -4.27
CA LYS A 37 -12.72 1.74 -3.33
C LYS A 37 -12.28 2.35 -1.98
N GLU A 38 -12.32 1.57 -0.90
CA GLU A 38 -11.97 2.01 0.46
C GLU A 38 -10.49 1.73 0.82
N LYS A 39 -9.74 1.03 -0.04
CA LYS A 39 -8.32 0.73 0.20
C LYS A 39 -7.45 1.72 -0.57
N CYS A 40 -6.56 2.42 0.13
CA CYS A 40 -5.57 3.29 -0.48
C CYS A 40 -4.18 2.66 -0.34
N ILE A 41 -3.38 2.79 -1.40
CA ILE A 41 -2.00 2.31 -1.48
C ILE A 41 -1.11 3.53 -1.69
N ALA A 42 -0.12 3.73 -0.82
CA ALA A 42 0.95 4.70 -1.03
C ALA A 42 1.86 4.22 -2.17
N VAL A 43 2.04 5.04 -3.20
CA VAL A 43 2.76 4.63 -4.40
C VAL A 43 4.02 5.45 -4.63
N GLU A 44 5.09 4.76 -5.03
CA GLU A 44 6.22 5.40 -5.69
C GLU A 44 5.90 5.56 -7.18
N VAL A 45 5.76 6.79 -7.68
CA VAL A 45 5.46 7.03 -9.09
C VAL A 45 6.74 7.00 -9.93
N VAL A 46 6.78 6.12 -10.92
CA VAL A 46 7.94 5.97 -11.82
C VAL A 46 7.52 6.12 -13.28
N TYR A 47 8.26 6.94 -14.02
CA TYR A 47 8.00 7.23 -15.44
C TYR A 47 9.26 7.25 -16.32
N LYS A 48 10.46 7.27 -15.72
CA LYS A 48 11.73 7.21 -16.46
C LYS A 48 12.08 5.77 -16.77
N GLN A 49 12.48 5.49 -18.01
CA GLN A 49 12.78 4.13 -18.47
C GLN A 49 13.72 3.35 -17.54
N LYS A 50 14.79 3.99 -17.05
CA LYS A 50 15.74 3.38 -16.10
C LYS A 50 15.08 2.95 -14.77
N ASP A 51 14.09 3.70 -14.31
CA ASP A 51 13.41 3.47 -13.04
C ASP A 51 12.30 2.44 -13.22
N VAL A 52 11.63 2.43 -14.39
CA VAL A 52 10.71 1.36 -14.79
C VAL A 52 11.41 0.00 -14.86
N VAL A 53 12.59 -0.07 -15.50
CA VAL A 53 13.35 -1.33 -15.62
C VAL A 53 13.80 -1.86 -14.26
N ARG A 54 14.19 -0.97 -13.34
CA ARG A 54 14.55 -1.33 -11.96
C ARG A 54 13.32 -1.80 -11.18
N GLY A 55 12.22 -1.06 -11.23
CA GLY A 55 11.02 -1.37 -10.47
C GLY A 55 11.31 -1.64 -8.98
N LEU A 56 10.80 -2.77 -8.49
CA LEU A 56 10.97 -3.25 -7.11
C LEU A 56 12.14 -4.23 -6.93
N GLN A 57 13.09 -4.29 -7.88
CA GLN A 57 14.28 -5.13 -7.79
C GLN A 57 15.03 -4.95 -6.47
N PHE A 58 15.56 -6.05 -5.96
CA PHE A 58 16.38 -6.16 -4.76
C PHE A 58 15.71 -5.77 -3.44
N ARG A 59 14.41 -5.40 -3.46
CA ARG A 59 13.66 -5.15 -2.22
C ARG A 59 13.36 -6.46 -1.51
N THR A 60 13.61 -6.48 -0.21
CA THR A 60 13.34 -7.63 0.67
C THR A 60 11.98 -7.55 1.36
N SER A 61 11.33 -6.38 1.33
CA SER A 61 10.00 -6.15 1.87
C SER A 61 9.28 -5.02 1.14
N LEU A 62 7.95 -5.03 1.21
CA LEU A 62 7.03 -3.97 0.80
C LEU A 62 5.85 -4.01 1.78
N PRO A 63 5.49 -2.89 2.43
CA PRO A 63 4.28 -2.85 3.27
C PRO A 63 3.00 -3.14 2.47
N ASP A 64 1.99 -3.72 3.11
CA ASP A 64 0.72 -4.15 2.48
C ASP A 64 -0.10 -2.98 1.89
N ASP A 65 0.18 -1.76 2.32
CA ASP A 65 -0.41 -0.50 1.88
C ASP A 65 0.55 0.34 1.02
N HIS A 66 1.61 -0.27 0.48
CA HIS A 66 2.57 0.36 -0.41
C HIS A 66 2.66 -0.32 -1.78
N GLY A 67 3.07 0.44 -2.79
CA GLY A 67 3.25 -0.05 -4.15
C GLY A 67 4.09 0.88 -5.01
N MET A 68 4.17 0.55 -6.29
CA MET A 68 4.84 1.36 -7.31
C MET A 68 3.91 1.56 -8.50
N LEU A 69 3.74 2.81 -8.93
CA LEU A 69 2.89 3.16 -10.06
C LEU A 69 3.75 3.51 -11.27
N PHE A 70 3.68 2.66 -12.30
CA PHE A 70 4.37 2.87 -13.57
C PHE A 70 3.50 3.71 -14.51
N VAL A 71 3.95 4.90 -14.88
CA VAL A 71 3.23 5.81 -15.78
C VAL A 71 3.97 5.90 -17.13
N PHE A 72 3.24 5.67 -18.21
CA PHE A 72 3.76 5.68 -19.57
C PHE A 72 3.10 6.80 -20.39
N ALA A 73 3.86 7.44 -21.28
CA ALA A 73 3.34 8.50 -22.15
C ALA A 73 2.34 7.98 -23.21
N GLU A 74 2.51 6.72 -23.63
CA GLU A 74 1.69 6.09 -24.66
C GLU A 74 0.99 4.85 -24.11
N SER A 75 -0.31 4.76 -24.43
CA SER A 75 -1.14 3.59 -24.15
C SER A 75 -0.75 2.46 -25.11
N ALA A 76 -0.13 1.41 -24.59
CA ALA A 76 0.26 0.22 -25.33
C ALA A 76 0.29 -0.99 -24.37
N PRO A 77 0.16 -2.22 -24.87
CA PRO A 77 0.43 -3.42 -24.08
C PRO A 77 1.84 -3.35 -23.48
N ARG A 78 1.96 -3.53 -22.16
CA ARG A 78 3.24 -3.54 -21.45
C ARG A 78 3.43 -4.87 -20.73
N SER A 79 4.56 -5.52 -21.01
CA SER A 79 4.97 -6.72 -20.29
C SER A 79 5.86 -6.37 -19.10
N PHE A 80 5.64 -7.02 -17.96
CA PHE A 80 6.48 -6.95 -16.77
C PHE A 80 7.13 -8.31 -16.48
N TRP A 81 8.15 -8.30 -15.63
CA TRP A 81 8.87 -9.48 -15.16
C TRP A 81 9.18 -9.33 -13.67
N MET A 82 9.60 -10.42 -13.04
CA MET A 82 9.98 -10.45 -11.62
C MET A 82 11.50 -10.59 -11.40
N LYS A 83 12.32 -10.28 -12.43
CA LYS A 83 13.78 -10.41 -12.34
C LYS A 83 14.29 -9.64 -11.12
N ASP A 84 15.04 -10.33 -10.28
CA ASP A 84 15.64 -9.84 -9.03
C ASP A 84 14.64 -9.24 -8.02
N THR A 85 13.35 -9.53 -8.15
CA THR A 85 12.33 -9.16 -7.17
C THR A 85 12.15 -10.31 -6.18
N PHE A 86 12.34 -10.05 -4.89
CA PHE A 86 12.42 -11.10 -3.85
C PHE A 86 11.12 -11.34 -3.08
N ILE A 87 10.12 -10.50 -3.30
CA ILE A 87 8.79 -10.55 -2.70
C ILE A 87 7.76 -10.90 -3.78
N PRO A 88 6.72 -11.68 -3.46
CA PRO A 88 5.60 -11.88 -4.37
C PRO A 88 4.84 -10.57 -4.55
N LEU A 89 4.29 -10.35 -5.74
CA LEU A 89 3.58 -9.11 -6.08
C LEU A 89 2.30 -9.40 -6.86
N ASP A 90 1.29 -8.57 -6.65
CA ASP A 90 0.18 -8.44 -7.59
C ASP A 90 0.52 -7.34 -8.61
N MET A 91 0.21 -7.59 -9.89
CA MET A 91 0.38 -6.63 -10.97
C MET A 91 -0.98 -6.22 -11.51
N ILE A 92 -1.27 -4.92 -11.52
CA ILE A 92 -2.55 -4.35 -11.96
C ILE A 92 -2.29 -3.43 -13.14
N TRP A 93 -2.88 -3.72 -14.30
CA TRP A 93 -2.80 -2.87 -15.48
C TRP A 93 -4.01 -1.96 -15.56
N LEU A 94 -3.74 -0.67 -15.79
CA LEU A 94 -4.75 0.36 -15.99
C LEU A 94 -4.72 0.86 -17.44
N ASP A 95 -5.89 1.15 -18.00
CA ASP A 95 -5.99 1.89 -19.27
C ASP A 95 -5.92 3.42 -19.06
N TYR A 96 -5.97 4.17 -20.16
CA TYR A 96 -5.95 5.64 -20.14
C TYR A 96 -7.13 6.26 -19.39
N ALA A 97 -8.24 5.53 -19.25
CA ALA A 97 -9.41 5.94 -18.48
C ALA A 97 -9.29 5.56 -16.99
N ARG A 98 -8.11 5.05 -16.56
CA ARG A 98 -7.80 4.59 -15.21
C ARG A 98 -8.66 3.39 -14.77
N ARG A 99 -9.10 2.57 -15.72
CA ARG A 99 -9.84 1.33 -15.44
C ARG A 99 -8.88 0.16 -15.38
N VAL A 100 -9.10 -0.75 -14.44
CA VAL A 100 -8.38 -2.02 -14.39
C VAL A 100 -8.77 -2.87 -15.59
N VAL A 101 -7.80 -3.21 -16.43
CA VAL A 101 -7.99 -4.06 -17.61
C VAL A 101 -7.43 -5.46 -17.44
N HIS A 102 -6.48 -5.64 -16.51
CA HIS A 102 -5.89 -6.93 -16.20
C HIS A 102 -5.29 -6.92 -14.79
N ILE A 103 -5.34 -8.08 -14.14
CA ILE A 103 -4.70 -8.33 -12.86
C ILE A 103 -3.99 -9.68 -12.98
N GLU A 104 -2.71 -9.70 -12.60
CA GLU A 104 -1.95 -10.92 -12.37
C GLU A 104 -1.66 -10.99 -10.87
N GLU A 105 -2.21 -11.99 -10.19
CA GLU A 105 -2.14 -12.11 -8.73
C GLU A 105 -1.01 -13.06 -8.30
N ASN A 106 -0.42 -12.80 -7.15
CA ASN A 106 0.57 -13.67 -6.49
C ASN A 106 1.75 -14.05 -7.40
N VAL A 107 2.26 -13.10 -8.19
CA VAL A 107 3.39 -13.34 -9.08
C VAL A 107 4.63 -13.69 -8.25
N PRO A 108 5.28 -14.85 -8.48
CA PRO A 108 6.36 -15.30 -7.63
C PRO A 108 7.68 -14.55 -7.88
N PRO A 109 8.56 -14.44 -6.86
CA PRO A 109 9.93 -13.99 -7.03
C PRO A 109 10.69 -14.71 -8.15
N CYS A 110 11.59 -14.01 -8.86
CA CYS A 110 12.47 -14.63 -9.85
C CYS A 110 13.92 -14.17 -9.66
N ARG A 111 14.82 -15.11 -9.35
CA ARG A 111 16.25 -14.84 -9.09
C ARG A 111 17.20 -15.32 -10.19
N GLN A 112 16.71 -16.13 -11.13
CA GLN A 112 17.52 -16.76 -12.15
C GLN A 112 16.79 -16.69 -13.49
N ASP A 113 17.54 -16.39 -14.55
CA ASP A 113 17.00 -16.36 -15.90
C ASP A 113 16.71 -17.79 -16.40
N PRO A 114 15.68 -17.98 -17.26
CA PRO A 114 14.77 -16.94 -17.75
C PRO A 114 13.61 -16.65 -16.79
N CYS A 115 13.36 -15.37 -16.51
CA CYS A 115 12.15 -14.96 -15.79
C CYS A 115 10.94 -14.87 -16.74
N PRO A 116 9.74 -15.36 -16.32
CA PRO A 116 8.52 -15.19 -17.08
C PRO A 116 8.18 -13.71 -17.31
N ARG A 117 7.45 -13.45 -18.40
CA ARG A 117 6.86 -12.15 -18.70
C ARG A 117 5.35 -12.22 -18.56
N TYR A 118 4.79 -11.21 -17.92
CA TYR A 118 3.36 -11.06 -17.66
C TYR A 118 2.84 -9.85 -18.42
N ALA A 119 1.72 -9.99 -19.12
CA ALA A 119 1.11 -8.92 -19.89
C ALA A 119 -0.40 -9.14 -19.95
N PRO A 120 -1.20 -8.07 -20.15
CA PRO A 120 -2.63 -8.22 -20.42
C PRO A 120 -2.89 -9.17 -21.58
N ALA A 121 -3.86 -10.07 -21.41
CA ALA A 121 -4.34 -10.99 -22.43
C ALA A 121 -4.98 -10.27 -23.64
#